data_AF-A0A2H0RB06-F1
#
_entry.id   AF-A0A2H0RB06-F1
#
_cell.length_a   1.000
_cell.length_b   1.000
_cell.length_c   1.000
_cell.angle_alpha   90.00
_cell.angle_beta   90.00
_cell.angle_gamma   90.00
#
_symmetry.space_group_name_H-M   'P 1'
#
loop_
_entity.id
_entity.type
_entity.pdbx_description
1 polymer ?
#
loop_
_entity_poly.entity_id
_entity_poly.type
_entity_poly.pdbx_seq_one_letter_code
_entity_poly.pdbx_strand_id
1 'polypeptide(L)'
;MYKKYFYELKIELKDFHLELNELKLEKSEYDYILTKAKDAVHHKLLDFFLKELAKDAVKKDFLHLIKSKKDPESIFGFLENKIENFETKLISKEKEIEKELVSLLLD
;
A
#
# COMPACT_ATOMS: atom_id res chain seq x y z
N MET A 1 -13.31 11.04 -4.92
CA MET A 1 -12.71 9.71 -5.10
C MET A 1 -11.21 9.87 -4.87
N TYR A 2 -10.67 9.28 -3.79
CA TYR A 2 -9.24 9.32 -3.47
C TYR A 2 -8.44 8.68 -4.60
N LYS A 3 -7.18 9.08 -4.80
CA LYS A 3 -6.30 8.34 -5.71
C LYS A 3 -6.00 6.97 -5.09
N LYS A 4 -6.78 5.97 -5.50
CA LYS A 4 -6.49 4.57 -5.20
C LYS A 4 -5.13 4.22 -5.82
N TYR A 5 -4.36 3.38 -5.14
CA TYR A 5 -3.15 2.76 -5.71
C TYR A 5 -1.94 3.68 -5.94
N PHE A 6 -1.83 4.84 -5.27
CA PHE A 6 -0.64 5.71 -5.40
C PHE A 6 0.68 4.99 -5.05
N TYR A 7 0.61 3.93 -4.24
CA TYR A 7 1.75 3.13 -3.83
C TYR A 7 2.25 2.14 -4.88
N GLU A 8 1.51 1.89 -5.97
CA GLU A 8 1.96 0.98 -7.05
C GLU A 8 3.28 1.45 -7.70
N LEU A 9 3.70 2.70 -7.50
CA LEU A 9 5.02 3.18 -7.95
C LEU A 9 6.19 2.70 -7.10
N LYS A 10 5.94 2.24 -5.86
CA LYS A 10 6.99 2.00 -4.85
C LYS A 10 6.90 0.64 -4.19
N ILE A 11 5.76 -0.05 -4.31
CA ILE A 11 5.51 -1.32 -3.63
C ILE A 11 5.25 -2.39 -4.68
N GLU A 12 5.99 -3.48 -4.58
CA GLU A 12 5.91 -4.63 -5.46
C GLU A 12 5.60 -5.89 -4.65
N LEU A 13 4.44 -6.49 -4.89
CA LEU A 13 4.00 -7.72 -4.20
C LEU A 13 4.55 -8.97 -4.90
N LYS A 14 5.87 -9.04 -5.07
CA LYS A 14 6.58 -10.09 -5.84
C LYS A 14 6.30 -11.49 -5.33
N ASP A 15 6.45 -11.71 -4.03
CA ASP A 15 6.27 -13.03 -3.41
C ASP A 15 4.80 -13.43 -3.47
N PHE A 16 3.88 -12.49 -3.22
CA PHE A 16 2.44 -12.74 -3.38
C PHE A 16 2.06 -13.12 -4.81
N HIS A 17 2.63 -12.46 -5.82
CA HIS A 17 2.42 -12.82 -7.22
C HIS A 17 2.95 -14.21 -7.54
N LEU A 18 4.10 -14.59 -6.99
CA LEU A 18 4.68 -15.90 -7.18
C LEU A 18 3.75 -16.98 -6.63
N GLU A 19 3.36 -16.87 -5.37
CA GLU A 19 2.45 -17.81 -4.69
C GLU A 19 1.09 -17.89 -5.39
N LEU A 20 0.51 -16.75 -5.78
CA LEU A 20 -0.78 -16.71 -6.48
C LEU A 20 -0.73 -17.41 -7.84
N ASN A 21 0.41 -17.38 -8.54
CA ASN A 21 0.59 -18.10 -9.81
C ASN A 21 0.70 -19.62 -9.60
N GLU A 22 1.22 -20.08 -8.47
CA GLU A 22 1.33 -21.51 -8.16
C GLU A 22 -0.03 -22.18 -7.91
N LEU A 23 -1.03 -21.40 -7.49
CA LEU A 23 -2.40 -21.87 -7.27
C LEU A 23 -3.15 -22.26 -8.56
N LYS A 24 -2.57 -22.01 -9.76
CA LYS A 24 -3.15 -22.38 -11.07
C LYS A 24 -4.61 -21.95 -11.25
N LEU A 25 -4.95 -20.78 -10.73
CA LEU A 25 -6.29 -20.21 -10.77
C LEU A 25 -6.73 -19.86 -12.20
N GLU A 26 -8.04 -19.79 -12.42
CA GLU A 26 -8.54 -19.15 -13.62
C GLU A 26 -8.18 -17.65 -13.61
N LYS A 27 -8.05 -17.05 -14.79
CA LYS A 27 -7.67 -15.63 -14.92
C LYS A 27 -8.61 -14.70 -14.14
N SER A 28 -9.91 -14.99 -14.15
CA SER A 28 -10.93 -14.22 -13.42
C SER A 28 -10.73 -14.28 -11.90
N GLU A 29 -10.38 -15.44 -11.37
CA GLU A 29 -10.11 -15.65 -9.94
C GLU A 29 -8.80 -14.98 -9.53
N TYR A 30 -7.76 -15.14 -10.36
CA TYR A 30 -6.48 -14.46 -10.18
C TYR A 30 -6.67 -12.94 -10.12
N ASP A 31 -7.37 -12.36 -11.12
CA ASP A 31 -7.61 -10.92 -11.19
C ASP A 31 -8.46 -10.42 -10.00
N TYR A 32 -9.42 -11.24 -9.55
CA TYR A 32 -10.23 -10.94 -8.37
C TYR A 32 -9.38 -10.90 -7.09
N ILE A 33 -8.58 -11.94 -6.83
CA ILE A 33 -7.73 -12.03 -5.65
C ILE A 33 -6.69 -10.91 -5.66
N LEU A 34 -6.07 -10.64 -6.83
CA LEU A 34 -5.13 -9.54 -6.99
C LEU A 34 -5.79 -8.19 -6.68
N THR A 35 -7.02 -7.97 -7.14
CA THR A 35 -7.77 -6.74 -6.82
C THR A 35 -8.01 -6.61 -5.31
N LYS A 36 -8.39 -7.71 -4.63
CA LYS A 36 -8.57 -7.72 -3.17
C LYS A 36 -7.29 -7.47 -2.40
N ALA A 37 -6.19 -8.08 -2.84
CA ALA A 37 -4.88 -7.83 -2.27
C ALA A 37 -4.50 -6.36 -2.41
N LYS A 38 -4.66 -5.77 -3.60
CA LYS A 38 -4.43 -4.35 -3.81
C LYS A 38 -5.30 -3.49 -2.87
N ASP A 39 -6.60 -3.72 -2.78
CA ASP A 39 -7.44 -2.98 -1.83
C ASP A 39 -6.93 -3.10 -0.38
N ALA A 40 -6.50 -4.30 0.04
CA ALA A 40 -5.93 -4.52 1.38
C ALA A 40 -4.63 -3.74 1.60
N VAL A 41 -3.71 -3.76 0.62
CA VAL A 41 -2.47 -2.96 0.67
C VAL A 41 -2.79 -1.48 0.81
N HIS A 42 -3.74 -0.97 0.01
CA HIS A 42 -4.15 0.42 0.07
C HIS A 42 -4.58 0.84 1.47
N HIS A 43 -5.45 0.06 2.09
CA HIS A 43 -5.96 0.35 3.42
C HIS A 43 -4.87 0.25 4.49
N LYS A 44 -4.05 -0.81 4.47
CA LYS A 44 -2.97 -1.00 5.45
C LYS A 44 -1.91 0.10 5.38
N LEU A 45 -1.56 0.57 4.19
CA LEU A 45 -0.61 1.69 4.02
C LEU A 45 -1.21 3.02 4.46
N LEU A 46 -2.48 3.27 4.12
CA LEU A 46 -3.17 4.47 4.57
C LEU A 46 -3.18 4.54 6.10
N ASP A 47 -3.54 3.44 6.76
CA ASP A 47 -3.54 3.34 8.23
C ASP A 47 -2.13 3.53 8.80
N PHE A 48 -1.12 2.93 8.18
CA PHE A 48 0.27 3.10 8.57
C PHE A 48 0.71 4.57 8.50
N PHE A 49 0.50 5.25 7.37
CA PHE A 49 0.88 6.66 7.23
C PHE A 49 0.12 7.54 8.22
N LEU A 50 -1.18 7.30 8.42
CA LEU A 50 -1.98 8.05 9.40
C LEU A 50 -1.53 7.84 10.84
N LYS A 51 -0.91 6.70 11.17
CA LYS A 51 -0.30 6.45 12.49
C LYS A 51 1.04 7.16 12.63
N GLU A 52 1.88 7.13 11.60
CA GLU A 52 3.20 7.76 11.58
C GLU A 52 3.14 9.30 11.59
N LEU A 53 2.11 9.88 10.97
CA LEU A 53 1.89 11.32 10.98
C LEU A 53 1.42 11.78 12.38
N ALA A 54 2.33 12.21 13.23
CA ALA A 54 2.06 12.51 14.64
C ALA A 54 0.98 13.57 14.92
N LYS A 55 0.77 14.54 14.02
CA LYS A 55 -0.11 15.71 14.23
C LYS A 55 -1.37 15.61 13.38
N ASP A 56 -2.53 15.84 13.99
CA ASP A 56 -3.83 15.81 13.30
C ASP A 56 -3.94 16.80 12.13
N ALA A 57 -3.30 17.97 12.25
CA ALA A 57 -3.23 18.93 11.14
C ALA A 57 -2.51 18.32 9.92
N VAL A 58 -1.40 17.62 10.14
CA VAL A 58 -0.60 16.98 9.08
C VAL A 58 -1.36 15.79 8.48
N LYS A 59 -2.12 15.04 9.29
CA LYS A 59 -3.03 13.99 8.79
C LYS A 59 -4.10 14.57 7.87
N LYS A 60 -4.70 15.72 8.23
CA LYS A 60 -5.69 16.41 7.39
C LYS A 60 -5.07 16.87 6.07
N ASP A 61 -3.87 17.43 6.10
CA ASP A 61 -3.12 17.84 4.90
C ASP A 61 -2.85 16.66 3.98
N PHE A 62 -2.40 15.53 4.54
CA PHE A 62 -2.19 14.29 3.80
C PHE A 62 -3.48 13.76 3.16
N LEU A 63 -4.58 13.71 3.91
CA LEU A 63 -5.87 13.27 3.38
C LEU A 63 -6.38 14.23 2.29
N HIS A 64 -6.15 15.53 2.42
CA HIS A 64 -6.45 16.50 1.39
C HIS A 64 -5.60 16.24 0.14
N LEU A 65 -4.29 15.99 0.30
CA LEU A 65 -3.37 15.70 -0.79
C LEU A 65 -3.81 14.48 -1.62
N ILE A 66 -4.23 13.39 -0.95
CA ILE A 66 -4.73 12.18 -1.61
C ILE A 66 -6.09 12.43 -2.30
N LYS A 67 -6.96 13.27 -1.72
CA LYS A 67 -8.25 13.67 -2.32
C LYS A 67 -8.06 14.52 -3.58
N SER A 68 -7.07 15.39 -3.56
CA SER A 68 -6.80 16.39 -4.62
C SER A 68 -6.14 15.80 -5.87
N LYS A 69 -6.07 14.46 -5.99
CA LYS A 69 -5.54 13.72 -7.15
C LYS A 69 -4.13 14.14 -7.58
N LYS A 70 -3.30 14.60 -6.63
CA LYS A 70 -1.88 14.85 -6.89
C LYS A 70 -1.19 13.60 -7.45
N ASP A 71 -0.14 13.81 -8.21
CA ASP A 71 0.74 12.73 -8.65
C ASP A 71 1.28 11.95 -7.44
N PRO A 72 1.57 10.64 -7.58
CA PRO A 72 1.98 9.84 -6.44
C PRO A 72 3.33 10.30 -5.87
N GLU A 73 4.21 10.87 -6.69
CA GLU A 73 5.50 11.42 -6.27
C GLU A 73 5.33 12.56 -5.27
N SER A 74 4.39 13.48 -5.50
CA SER A 74 4.05 14.54 -4.55
C SER A 74 3.52 13.99 -3.22
N ILE A 75 2.78 12.88 -3.25
CA ILE A 75 2.27 12.23 -2.05
C ILE A 75 3.43 11.61 -1.26
N PHE A 76 4.34 10.91 -1.94
CA PHE A 76 5.52 10.34 -1.33
C PHE A 76 6.47 11.41 -0.79
N GLY A 77 6.73 12.47 -1.55
CA GLY A 77 7.55 13.59 -1.10
C GLY A 77 6.97 14.28 0.14
N PHE A 78 5.64 14.39 0.25
CA PHE A 78 5.03 14.87 1.49
C PHE A 78 5.31 13.94 2.67
N LEU A 79 5.16 12.63 2.48
CA LEU A 79 5.36 11.64 3.53
C LEU A 79 6.83 11.55 3.96
N GLU A 80 7.76 11.52 3.03
CA GLU A 80 9.21 11.54 3.26
C GLU A 80 9.63 12.73 4.13
N ASN A 81 9.05 13.91 3.88
CA ASN A 81 9.34 15.12 4.65
C ASN A 81 8.71 15.14 6.06
N LYS A 82 7.74 14.25 6.34
CA LYS A 82 6.96 14.27 7.60
C LYS A 82 7.17 13.03 8.46
N ILE A 83 7.68 11.95 7.90
CA ILE A 83 7.91 10.69 8.59
C ILE A 83 9.41 10.44 8.65
N GLU A 84 9.95 10.37 9.87
CA GLU A 84 11.35 10.02 10.06
C GLU A 84 11.63 8.58 9.62
N ASN A 85 12.76 8.36 8.93
CA ASN A 85 13.18 7.08 8.39
C ASN A 85 12.12 6.45 7.47
N PHE A 86 11.44 7.30 6.68
CA PHE A 86 10.31 6.91 5.84
C PHE A 86 10.58 5.68 4.98
N GLU A 87 11.66 5.67 4.20
CA GLU A 87 11.96 4.56 3.28
C GLU A 87 12.13 3.23 4.02
N THR A 88 12.90 3.22 5.11
CA THR A 88 13.10 2.03 5.95
C THR A 88 11.77 1.51 6.51
N LYS A 89 10.92 2.41 7.00
CA LYS A 89 9.61 2.02 7.54
C LYS A 89 8.66 1.54 6.44
N LEU A 90 8.70 2.16 5.26
CA LEU A 90 7.89 1.76 4.11
C LEU A 90 8.28 0.35 3.66
N ILE A 91 9.57 0.07 3.47
CA ILE A 91 10.08 -1.27 3.12
C ILE A 91 9.70 -2.31 4.18
N SER A 92 9.85 -1.96 5.45
CA SER A 92 9.45 -2.86 6.54
C SER A 92 7.96 -3.15 6.50
N LYS A 93 7.14 -2.12 6.23
CA LYS A 93 5.68 -2.26 6.18
C LYS A 93 5.22 -3.04 4.95
N GLU A 94 5.85 -2.83 3.81
CA GLU A 94 5.64 -3.61 2.58
C GLU A 94 5.87 -5.10 2.84
N LYS A 95 7.02 -5.48 3.40
CA LYS A 95 7.33 -6.87 3.72
C LYS A 95 6.34 -7.48 4.72
N GLU A 96 5.90 -6.71 5.71
CA GLU A 96 4.88 -7.14 6.67
C GLU A 96 3.57 -7.44 5.95
N ILE A 97 3.08 -6.52 5.11
CA ILE A 97 1.84 -6.68 4.36
C ILE A 97 1.93 -7.86 3.38
N GLU A 98 3.03 -7.98 2.65
CA GLU A 98 3.23 -9.06 1.69
C GLU A 98 3.23 -10.43 2.38
N LYS A 99 3.92 -10.55 3.52
CA LYS A 99 3.92 -11.77 4.32
C LYS A 99 2.51 -12.16 4.79
N GLU A 100 1.73 -11.18 5.25
CA GLU A 100 0.32 -11.42 5.65
C GLU A 100 -0.53 -11.88 4.46
N LEU A 101 -0.36 -11.25 3.29
CA LEU A 101 -1.09 -11.64 2.09
C LEU A 101 -0.73 -13.05 1.63
N VAL A 102 0.55 -13.42 1.66
CA VAL A 102 1.01 -14.78 1.36
C VAL A 102 0.44 -15.79 2.35
N SER A 103 0.45 -15.50 3.66
CA SER A 103 -0.12 -16.45 4.64
C SER A 103 -1.60 -16.72 4.39
N LEU A 104 -2.36 -15.73 3.93
CA LEU A 104 -3.78 -15.89 3.60
C LEU A 104 -4.03 -16.77 2.36
N LEU A 105 -3.01 -17.04 1.54
CA LEU A 105 -3.12 -17.98 0.41
C LEU A 105 -2.81 -19.43 0.81
N LEU A 106 -2.10 -19.63 1.92
CA LEU A 106 -1.60 -20.93 2.37
C LEU A 106 -2.45 -21.55 3.50
N ASP A 107 -3.32 -20.76 4.12
CA ASP A 107 -4.31 -21.19 5.13
C ASP A 107 -5.62 -21.68 4.48
#